data_AF-M2V5Y5-F1
#
_entry.id   AF-M2V5Y5-F1
#
_cell.length_a   1.000
_cell.length_b   1.000
_cell.length_c   1.000
_cell.angle_alpha   90.00
_cell.angle_beta   90.00
_cell.angle_gamma   90.00
#
_symmetry.space_group_name_H-M   'P 1'
#
loop_
_entity.id
_entity.type
_entity.pdbx_description
1 polymer ?
#
loop_
_entity_poly.entity_id
_entity_poly.type
_entity_poly.pdbx_seq_one_letter_code
_entity_poly.pdbx_strand_id
1 'polypeptide(L)' 'MHAASKTLAFSKDQGSVILRTALRILEKWKSTTEQVCSILRVSRSSISHAQQGKGVELDFDQLERASIVLNCHASLR' A
#
# COMPACT_ATOMS: atom_id res chain seq x y z
N MET A 1 10.77 28.94 5.43
CA MET A 1 10.48 28.47 4.06
C MET A 1 9.99 27.03 4.16
N HIS A 2 8.67 26.81 4.11
CA HIS A 2 8.14 25.44 4.06
C HIS A 2 8.32 24.92 2.64
N ALA A 3 9.25 23.99 2.45
CA ALA A 3 9.33 23.23 1.22
C ALA A 3 7.99 22.51 1.02
N ALA A 4 7.28 22.82 -0.06
CA ALA A 4 6.14 22.05 -0.47
C ALA A 4 6.65 20.63 -0.83
N SER A 5 6.45 19.66 0.06
CA SER A 5 6.69 18.25 -0.24
C SER A 5 5.85 17.89 -1.47
N LYS A 6 6.52 17.66 -2.59
CA LYS A 6 5.89 17.24 -3.84
C LYS A 6 5.39 15.82 -3.60
N THR A 7 4.11 15.66 -3.29
CA THR A 7 3.47 14.34 -3.15
C THR A 7 3.74 13.56 -4.43
N LEU A 8 4.53 12.50 -4.34
CA LEU A 8 4.77 11.60 -5.46
C LEU A 8 3.47 10.84 -5.71
N ALA A 9 2.74 11.25 -6.76
CA ALA A 9 1.57 10.53 -7.23
C ALA A 9 2.06 9.23 -7.91
N PHE A 10 1.79 8.08 -7.29
CA PHE A 10 2.10 6.78 -7.86
C PHE A 10 1.09 6.39 -8.94
N SER A 11 1.54 5.71 -9.99
CA SER A 11 0.65 5.13 -10.99
C SER A 11 -0.16 3.97 -10.40
N LYS A 12 -1.27 3.59 -11.05
CA LYS A 12 -2.09 2.43 -10.62
C LYS A 12 -1.30 1.12 -10.63
N ASP A 13 -0.37 0.96 -11.57
CA ASP A 13 0.51 -0.21 -11.62
C ASP A 13 1.49 -0.22 -10.45
N GLN A 14 2.06 0.94 -10.11
CA GLN A 14 2.90 1.08 -8.92
C GLN A 14 2.10 0.81 -7.64
N GLY A 15 0.88 1.31 -7.53
CA GLY A 15 -0.02 1.01 -6.40
C GLY A 15 -0.31 -0.48 -6.26
N SER A 16 -0.51 -1.19 -7.37
CA SER A 16 -0.67 -2.65 -7.39
C SER A 16 0.58 -3.38 -6.87
N VAL A 17 1.78 -2.95 -7.30
CA VAL A 17 3.06 -3.51 -6.83
C VAL A 17 3.26 -3.26 -5.33
N ILE A 18 3.01 -2.03 -4.87
CA ILE A 18 3.13 -1.65 -3.46
C ILE A 18 2.18 -2.49 -2.60
N LEU A 19 0.90 -2.53 -2.97
CA LEU A 19 -0.11 -3.29 -2.23
C LEU A 19 0.26 -4.78 -2.20
N ARG A 20 0.57 -5.39 -3.34
CA ARG A 20 0.97 -6.80 -3.41
C ARG A 20 2.21 -7.12 -2.58
N THR A 21 3.17 -6.21 -2.50
CA THR A 21 4.37 -6.40 -1.68
C THR A 21 4.03 -6.33 -0.19
N ALA A 22 3.24 -5.35 0.23
CA ALA A 22 2.78 -5.25 1.62
C ALA A 22 1.96 -6.48 2.04
N LEU A 23 1.09 -6.98 1.15
CA LEU A 23 0.32 -8.21 1.37
C LEU A 23 1.21 -9.42 1.67
N ARG A 24 2.30 -9.61 0.92
CA ARG A 24 3.24 -10.71 1.14
C ARG A 24 3.92 -10.62 2.50
N ILE A 25 4.27 -9.42 2.97
CA ILE A 25 4.85 -9.24 4.31
C ILE A 25 3.83 -9.60 5.39
N LEU A 26 2.61 -9.07 5.29
CA LEU A 26 1.54 -9.33 6.25
C LEU A 26 1.13 -10.81 6.30
N GLU A 27 1.17 -11.50 5.16
CA GLU A 27 0.99 -12.95 5.07
C GLU A 27 2.07 -13.71 5.87
N LYS A 28 3.34 -13.31 5.77
CA LYS A 28 4.42 -13.91 6.57
C LYS A 28 4.25 -13.66 8.07
N TRP A 29 3.61 -12.55 8.44
CA TRP A 29 3.20 -12.27 9.82
C TRP A 29 1.88 -12.95 10.23
N LYS A 30 1.33 -13.81 9.37
CA LYS A 30 0.09 -14.58 9.60
C LYS A 30 -1.15 -13.70 9.81
N SER A 31 -1.19 -12.54 9.15
CA SER A 31 -2.36 -11.65 9.19
C SER A 31 -3.53 -12.25 8.40
N THR A 32 -4.75 -12.18 8.93
CA THR A 32 -5.97 -12.52 8.17
C THR A 32 -6.32 -11.44 7.16
N THR A 33 -7.17 -11.76 6.18
CA THR A 33 -7.66 -10.78 5.19
C THR A 33 -8.33 -9.58 5.86
N GLU A 34 -9.10 -9.80 6.94
CA GLU A 34 -9.75 -8.73 7.70
C GLU A 34 -8.72 -7.82 8.38
N GLN A 35 -7.68 -8.40 8.98
CA GLN A 35 -6.58 -7.65 9.59
C GLN A 35 -5.83 -6.83 8.54
N VAL A 36 -5.54 -7.41 7.38
CA VAL A 36 -4.89 -6.73 6.25
C VAL A 36 -5.71 -5.54 5.77
N CYS A 37 -7.02 -5.73 5.52
CA CYS A 37 -7.93 -4.65 5.12
C CYS A 37 -7.94 -3.52 6.17
N SER A 38 -7.92 -3.87 7.45
CA SER A 38 -7.89 -2.91 8.55
C SER A 38 -6.55 -2.15 8.64
N ILE A 39 -5.42 -2.86 8.58
CA ILE A 39 -4.07 -2.29 8.68
C ILE A 39 -3.80 -1.32 7.53
N LEU A 40 -4.06 -1.75 6.30
CA LEU A 40 -3.77 -1.00 5.09
C LEU A 40 -4.89 -0.05 4.67
N ARG A 41 -6.05 -0.11 5.34
CA ARG A 41 -7.28 0.64 4.98
C ARG A 41 -7.69 0.46 3.52
N VAL A 42 -7.61 -0.77 3.04
CA VAL A 42 -8.02 -1.17 1.69
C VAL A 42 -9.23 -2.10 1.74
N SER A 43 -9.91 -2.20 0.60
CA SER A 43 -11.01 -3.14 0.42
C SER A 43 -10.51 -4.52 -0.02
N ARG A 44 -11.34 -5.56 0.14
CA ARG A 44 -11.06 -6.90 -0.41
C ARG A 44 -10.94 -6.88 -1.94
N SER A 45 -11.66 -6.01 -2.63
CA SER A 45 -11.56 -5.89 -4.09
C SER A 45 -10.23 -5.29 -4.51
N SER A 46 -9.69 -4.30 -3.78
CA SER A 46 -8.33 -3.78 -4.01
C SER A 46 -7.27 -4.87 -3.85
N ILE A 47 -7.40 -5.72 -2.82
CA ILE A 47 -6.53 -6.89 -2.61
C ILE A 47 -6.63 -7.86 -3.79
N SER A 48 -7.85 -8.21 -4.20
CA SER A 48 -8.10 -9.11 -5.33
C SER A 48 -7.52 -8.56 -6.64
N HIS A 49 -7.68 -7.27 -6.91
CA HIS A 49 -7.10 -6.59 -8.06
C HIS A 49 -5.57 -6.66 -8.04
N ALA A 50 -4.92 -6.35 -6.91
CA ALA A 50 -3.47 -6.42 -6.80
C ALA A 50 -2.91 -7.84 -7.00
N GLN A 51 -3.61 -8.86 -6.48
CA GLN A 51 -3.26 -10.26 -6.68
C GLN A 51 -3.44 -10.69 -8.15
N GLN A 52 -4.45 -10.17 -8.83
CA GLN A 52 -4.68 -10.37 -10.27
C GLN A 52 -3.75 -9.52 -11.17
N GLY A 53 -2.87 -8.71 -10.58
CA GLY A 53 -1.98 -7.82 -11.33
C GLY A 53 -2.70 -6.64 -12.01
N LYS A 54 -3.94 -6.34 -11.62
CA LYS A 54 -4.68 -5.15 -12.07
C LYS A 54 -4.16 -3.93 -11.33
N GLY A 55 -4.21 -2.78 -12.00
CA GLY A 55 -3.88 -1.49 -11.39
C GLY A 55 -4.77 -1.19 -10.19
N VAL A 56 -4.16 -0.69 -9.12
CA VAL A 56 -4.84 -0.29 -7.88
C VAL A 56 -4.47 1.14 -7.56
N GLU A 57 -5.48 1.97 -7.36
CA GLU A 57 -5.29 3.33 -6.88
C GLU A 57 -5.18 3.28 -5.35
N LEU A 58 -4.13 3.89 -4.82
CA LEU A 58 -3.91 4.03 -3.38
C LEU A 58 -3.88 5.52 -3.05
N ASP A 59 -4.65 5.92 -2.04
CA ASP A 59 -4.56 7.27 -1.49
C ASP A 59 -3.32 7.43 -0.60
N PHE A 60 -3.10 8.65 -0.13
CA PHE A 60 -1.94 8.98 0.69
C PHE A 60 -1.88 8.19 2.02
N ASP A 61 -3.01 7.98 2.69
CA ASP A 61 -3.05 7.21 3.95
C ASP A 61 -2.75 5.73 3.70
N GLN A 62 -3.26 5.17 2.60
CA GLN A 62 -2.98 3.79 2.20
C GLN A 62 -1.51 3.59 1.81
N LEU A 63 -0.90 4.57 1.12
CA LEU A 63 0.52 4.58 0.78
C LEU A 63 1.39 4.68 2.05
N GLU A 64 1.05 5.56 2.98
CA GLU A 64 1.77 5.72 4.24
C GLU A 64 1.70 4.43 5.07
N ARG A 65 0.53 3.80 5.18
CA ARG A 65 0.37 2.50 5.86
C ARG A 65 1.18 1.40 5.22
N ALA A 66 1.16 1.30 3.89
CA ALA A 66 1.99 0.36 3.17
C ALA A 66 3.48 0.62 3.41
N SER A 67 3.91 1.89 3.47
CA SER A 67 5.29 2.27 3.74
C SER A 67 5.80 1.78 5.10
N ILE A 68 4.94 1.79 6.12
CA ILE A 68 5.25 1.33 7.47
C ILE A 68 5.42 -0.19 7.46
N VAL A 69 4.50 -0.92 6.83
CA VAL A 69 4.59 -2.39 6.68
C VAL A 69 5.84 -2.79 5.91
N LEU A 70 6.20 -2.03 4.88
CA LEU A 70 7.39 -2.27 4.05
C LEU A 70 8.69 -1.76 4.69
N ASN A 71 8.61 -1.12 5.87
CA ASN A 71 9.73 -0.48 6.55
C ASN A 71 10.52 0.51 5.65
N CYS A 72 9.81 1.19 4.74
CA CYS A 72 10.38 2.15 3.78
C CYS A 72 9.79 3.56 3.93
N HIS A 73 9.14 3.85 5.07
CA HIS A 73 8.46 5.13 5.31
C HIS A 73 9.37 6.35 5.11
N ALA A 74 10.68 6.23 5.37
CA ALA A 74 11.63 7.33 5.21
C ALA A 74 11.87 7.68 3.72
N SER A 75 11.70 6.70 2.82
CA SER A 75 11.83 6.87 1.37
C SER A 75 10.54 7.37 0.70
N LEU A 76 9.44 7.47 1.46
CA LEU A 76 8.12 7.87 0.97
C LEU A 76 7.66 9.24 1.51
N ARG A 77 8.50 9.95 2.28
CA ARG A 77 8.31 11.35 2.71
C ARG A 77 9.01 12.31 1.76
#